data_AF-A0A925R1V7-F1
#
_entry.id   AF-A0A925R1V7-F1
#
_cell.length_a   1.000
_cell.length_b   1.000
_cell.length_c   1.000
_cell.angle_alpha   90.00
_cell.angle_beta   90.00
_cell.angle_gamma   90.00
#
_symmetry.space_group_name_H-M   'P 1'
#
loop_
_entity.id
_entity.type
_entity.pdbx_description
1 polymer ?
#
loop_
_entity_poly.entity_id
_entity_poly.type
_entity_poly.pdbx_seq_one_letter_code
_entity_poly.pdbx_strand_id
1 'polypeptide(L)'
;MKYRDLRDFMAGLERLGELQRVAEPVSARLEMTALSDRVLRAGGPALWFLNPAGYKISALTNLFGTTRRVAMGMGATEVNELRDVGRVLASLKEPEPPKGLKDTGKLLQMAKALWDMKPATVRRAACQEEVLEGGEVDLGSLPVQTCWPGDVAPLITWGLVITRGPQNGPNPRKRQNLGIYRQQVIGPRQVIMRWLAHRGGALDFRDFALANPGQPFPIAVALGADPATILGAVTPVPDTLSEYQFAGLLRGSRTEVVDTSVGDSGVMLQAPAGAEIVLEGHIPIAAKGFTGTSAHGVALKEVGGYLYALEGPFGDHTGYYNEQDWFPVFEIARLTRRKDPIYHSTYTGKPPDEPAMLGVALNEVFVPILQKQFPEIV
;
A
#
# COMPACT_ATOMS: atom_id res chain seq x y z
N MET A 1 -7.24 1.51 21.33
CA MET A 1 -6.90 1.01 19.98
C MET A 1 -8.20 0.65 19.30
N LYS A 2 -8.56 1.27 18.15
CA LYS A 2 -9.78 0.85 17.44
C LYS A 2 -9.55 -0.47 16.70
N TYR A 3 -8.45 -0.61 15.94
CA TYR A 3 -8.09 -1.87 15.24
C TYR A 3 -6.56 -2.09 15.25
N ARG A 4 -6.11 -3.33 15.55
CA ARG A 4 -4.68 -3.68 15.57
C ARG A 4 -4.14 -4.07 14.20
N ASP A 5 -4.91 -4.88 13.46
CA ASP A 5 -4.56 -5.42 12.16
C ASP A 5 -5.79 -5.44 11.23
N LEU A 6 -5.63 -5.98 10.03
CA LEU A 6 -6.73 -6.13 9.07
C LEU A 6 -7.86 -7.01 9.60
N ARG A 7 -7.52 -8.10 10.31
CA ARG A 7 -8.49 -9.08 10.80
C ARG A 7 -9.38 -8.49 11.90
N ASP A 8 -8.81 -7.71 12.81
CA ASP A 8 -9.56 -6.93 13.81
C ASP A 8 -10.53 -5.95 13.13
N PHE A 9 -10.11 -5.30 12.04
CA PHE A 9 -10.96 -4.39 11.27
C PHE A 9 -12.10 -5.12 10.57
N MET A 10 -11.81 -6.22 9.87
CA MET A 10 -12.82 -7.08 9.24
C MET A 10 -13.86 -7.58 10.24
N ALA A 11 -13.43 -8.05 11.41
CA ALA A 11 -14.34 -8.49 12.46
C ALA A 11 -15.23 -7.33 12.97
N GLY A 12 -14.71 -6.10 13.00
CA GLY A 12 -15.48 -4.90 13.28
C GLY A 12 -16.55 -4.61 12.22
N LEU A 13 -16.17 -4.68 10.93
CA LEU A 13 -17.10 -4.48 9.81
C LEU A 13 -18.20 -5.53 9.80
N GLU A 14 -17.87 -6.80 10.05
CA GLU A 14 -18.84 -7.89 10.10
C GLU A 14 -19.91 -7.68 11.19
N ARG A 15 -19.50 -7.26 12.40
CA ARG A 15 -20.44 -6.93 13.49
C ARG A 15 -21.39 -5.78 13.14
N LEU A 16 -20.98 -4.91 12.22
CA LEU A 16 -21.75 -3.74 11.79
C LEU A 16 -22.56 -4.00 10.51
N GLY A 17 -22.49 -5.20 9.94
CA GLY A 17 -23.11 -5.52 8.65
C GLY A 17 -22.42 -4.87 7.44
N GLU A 18 -21.19 -4.40 7.61
CA GLU A 18 -20.37 -3.70 6.61
C GLU A 18 -19.36 -4.63 5.89
N LEU A 19 -19.42 -5.94 6.17
CA LEU A 19 -18.65 -6.98 5.49
C LEU A 19 -19.57 -8.16 5.16
N GLN A 20 -19.58 -8.56 3.89
CA GLN A 20 -20.31 -9.74 3.42
C GLN A 20 -19.32 -10.85 3.09
N ARG A 21 -19.58 -12.05 3.65
CA ARG A 21 -18.88 -13.28 3.25
C ARG A 21 -19.54 -13.84 1.99
N VAL A 22 -18.73 -14.20 1.01
CA VAL A 22 -19.16 -14.86 -0.24
C VAL A 22 -18.56 -16.26 -0.24
N ALA A 23 -19.42 -17.26 -0.04
CA ALA A 23 -19.00 -18.66 0.11
C ALA A 23 -19.00 -19.39 -1.25
N GLU A 24 -19.81 -18.93 -2.19
CA GLU A 24 -19.86 -19.42 -3.55
C GLU A 24 -18.49 -19.25 -4.23
N PRO A 25 -18.05 -20.22 -5.06
CA PRO A 25 -16.86 -20.04 -5.86
C PRO A 25 -17.00 -18.87 -6.83
N VAL A 26 -16.08 -17.90 -6.76
CA VAL A 26 -16.04 -16.72 -7.65
C VAL A 26 -14.67 -16.61 -8.29
N SER A 27 -14.60 -16.43 -9.60
CA SER A 27 -13.35 -16.28 -10.33
C SER A 27 -12.60 -14.98 -9.99
N ALA A 28 -11.30 -15.07 -9.75
CA ALA A 28 -10.41 -13.90 -9.68
C ALA A 28 -10.25 -13.20 -11.04
N ARG A 29 -10.61 -13.87 -12.14
CA ARG A 29 -10.67 -13.29 -13.47
C ARG A 29 -12.07 -12.73 -13.71
N LEU A 30 -12.18 -11.40 -13.71
CA LEU A 30 -13.35 -10.58 -14.01
C LEU A 30 -14.49 -10.63 -12.97
N GLU A 31 -14.85 -11.81 -12.47
CA GLU A 31 -16.08 -11.98 -11.67
C GLU A 31 -16.02 -11.28 -10.31
N MET A 32 -14.92 -11.42 -9.56
CA MET A 32 -14.73 -10.68 -8.30
C MET A 32 -14.85 -9.17 -8.54
N THR A 33 -14.22 -8.65 -9.59
CA THR A 33 -14.29 -7.23 -9.96
C THR A 33 -15.72 -6.81 -10.32
N ALA A 34 -16.44 -7.60 -11.12
CA ALA A 34 -17.83 -7.30 -11.50
C ALA A 34 -18.78 -7.25 -10.28
N LEU A 35 -18.60 -8.17 -9.33
CA LEU A 35 -19.36 -8.16 -8.08
C LEU A 35 -19.01 -6.94 -7.23
N SER A 36 -17.71 -6.65 -7.07
CA SER A 36 -17.25 -5.51 -6.28
C SER A 36 -17.67 -4.16 -6.87
N ASP A 37 -17.69 -4.01 -8.20
CA ASP A 37 -18.23 -2.82 -8.89
C ASP A 37 -19.73 -2.66 -8.65
N ARG A 38 -20.52 -3.72 -8.81
CA ARG A 38 -21.95 -3.67 -8.54
C ARG A 38 -22.26 -3.32 -7.09
N VAL A 39 -21.53 -3.91 -6.15
CA VAL A 39 -21.70 -3.66 -4.71
C VAL A 39 -21.27 -2.25 -4.35
N LEU A 40 -20.15 -1.76 -4.86
CA LEU A 40 -19.69 -0.38 -4.63
C LEU A 40 -20.71 0.64 -5.14
N ARG A 41 -21.20 0.48 -6.38
CA ARG A 41 -22.21 1.38 -6.97
C ARG A 41 -23.52 1.42 -6.18
N ALA A 42 -23.84 0.33 -5.49
CA ALA A 42 -24.99 0.26 -4.60
C ALA A 42 -24.72 0.75 -3.16
N GLY A 43 -23.51 1.24 -2.87
CA GLY A 43 -23.09 1.63 -1.52
C GLY A 43 -23.00 0.45 -0.54
N GLY A 44 -22.79 -0.76 -1.05
CA GLY A 44 -22.81 -1.99 -0.28
C GLY A 44 -21.54 -2.28 0.54
N PRO A 45 -21.51 -3.43 1.23
CA PRO A 45 -20.44 -3.81 2.16
C PRO A 45 -19.11 -4.12 1.46
N ALA A 46 -18.05 -4.25 2.24
CA ALA A 46 -16.83 -4.94 1.80
C ALA A 46 -17.15 -6.41 1.48
N LEU A 47 -16.37 -7.05 0.61
CA LEU A 47 -16.59 -8.43 0.17
C LEU A 47 -15.41 -9.32 0.55
N TRP A 48 -15.68 -10.37 1.33
CA TRP A 48 -14.72 -11.42 1.64
C TRP A 48 -15.09 -12.72 0.92
N PHE A 49 -14.39 -12.97 -0.19
CA PHE A 49 -14.51 -14.18 -0.98
C PHE A 49 -13.75 -15.32 -0.30
N LEU A 50 -14.48 -16.27 0.25
CA LEU A 50 -13.90 -17.39 0.99
C LEU A 50 -13.25 -18.41 0.05
N ASN A 51 -13.82 -18.58 -1.15
CA ASN A 51 -13.41 -19.58 -2.13
C ASN A 51 -13.17 -18.96 -3.52
N PRO A 52 -12.13 -18.13 -3.74
CA PRO A 52 -11.79 -17.71 -5.10
C PRO A 52 -11.49 -18.95 -5.97
N ALA A 53 -12.15 -19.08 -7.12
CA ALA A 53 -12.11 -20.29 -7.92
C ALA A 53 -10.67 -20.63 -8.36
N GLY A 54 -10.20 -21.84 -8.00
CA GLY A 54 -8.83 -22.29 -8.29
C GLY A 54 -7.78 -21.93 -7.24
N TYR A 55 -8.16 -21.23 -6.16
CA TYR A 55 -7.24 -20.78 -5.13
C TYR A 55 -7.59 -21.32 -3.75
N LYS A 56 -6.57 -21.47 -2.89
CA LYS A 56 -6.74 -21.83 -1.47
C LYS A 56 -6.77 -20.62 -0.54
N ILE A 57 -6.36 -19.46 -1.05
CA ILE A 57 -6.24 -18.21 -0.29
C ILE A 57 -7.52 -17.41 -0.52
N SER A 58 -8.16 -16.97 0.58
CA SER A 58 -9.33 -16.11 0.50
C SER A 58 -8.97 -14.71 0.02
N ALA A 59 -9.93 -13.97 -0.54
CA ALA A 59 -9.69 -12.62 -1.05
C ALA A 59 -10.64 -11.58 -0.46
N LEU A 60 -10.11 -10.42 -0.11
CA LEU A 60 -10.86 -9.28 0.39
C LEU A 60 -10.83 -8.15 -0.64
N THR A 61 -12.00 -7.60 -0.96
CA THR A 61 -12.12 -6.45 -1.87
C THR A 61 -13.18 -5.46 -1.39
N ASN A 62 -13.25 -4.30 -2.03
CA ASN A 62 -14.24 -3.26 -1.72
C ASN A 62 -14.19 -2.79 -0.25
N LEU A 63 -13.02 -2.94 0.39
CA LEU A 63 -12.80 -2.66 1.81
C LEU A 63 -13.16 -1.21 2.14
N PHE A 64 -12.73 -0.30 1.28
CA PHE A 64 -12.93 1.14 1.34
C PHE A 64 -13.96 1.64 0.30
N GLY A 65 -14.88 0.77 -0.12
CA GLY A 65 -15.95 1.10 -1.09
C GLY A 65 -16.97 2.14 -0.62
N THR A 66 -16.89 2.60 0.63
CA THR A 66 -17.73 3.70 1.16
C THR A 66 -16.86 4.67 1.96
N THR A 67 -17.20 5.96 1.93
CA THR A 67 -16.52 6.98 2.74
C THR A 67 -16.61 6.67 4.24
N ARG A 68 -17.72 6.07 4.68
CA ARG A 68 -17.91 5.57 6.05
C ARG A 68 -16.82 4.57 6.44
N ARG A 69 -16.57 3.54 5.62
CA ARG A 69 -15.52 2.56 5.92
C ARG A 69 -14.12 3.16 5.86
N VAL A 70 -13.89 4.17 5.02
CA VAL A 70 -12.63 4.95 5.06
C VAL A 70 -12.47 5.65 6.41
N ALA A 71 -13.48 6.39 6.87
CA ALA A 71 -13.46 7.06 8.17
C ALA A 71 -13.21 6.06 9.32
N MET A 72 -13.92 4.93 9.33
CA MET A 72 -13.72 3.86 10.30
C MET A 72 -12.28 3.31 10.30
N GLY A 73 -11.69 3.13 9.12
CA GLY A 73 -10.30 2.70 8.97
C GLY A 73 -9.27 3.70 9.51
N MET A 74 -9.60 5.00 9.50
CA MET A 74 -8.80 6.06 10.11
C MET A 74 -9.10 6.27 11.60
N GLY A 75 -9.95 5.42 12.20
CA GLY A 75 -10.33 5.54 13.60
C GLY A 75 -11.38 6.62 13.88
N ALA A 76 -12.06 7.15 12.87
CA ALA A 76 -13.20 8.04 13.01
C ALA A 76 -14.54 7.27 12.99
N THR A 77 -15.61 7.87 13.50
CA THR A 77 -16.99 7.34 13.34
C THR A 77 -17.68 7.91 12.11
N GLU A 78 -17.44 9.20 11.83
CA GLU A 78 -18.00 9.91 10.69
C GLU A 78 -16.90 10.55 9.83
N VAL A 79 -17.20 10.77 8.56
CA VAL A 79 -16.24 11.32 7.57
C VAL A 79 -15.79 12.74 7.94
N ASN A 80 -16.67 13.56 8.53
CA ASN A 80 -16.34 14.92 8.94
C ASN A 80 -15.30 14.98 10.08
N GLU A 81 -15.15 13.92 10.87
CA GLU A 81 -14.12 13.84 11.92
C GLU A 81 -12.70 13.76 11.32
N LEU A 82 -12.57 13.44 10.03
CA LEU A 82 -11.28 13.49 9.32
C LEU A 82 -10.71 14.92 9.24
N ARG A 83 -11.55 15.95 9.40
CA ARG A 83 -11.08 17.34 9.54
C ARG A 83 -10.21 17.52 10.79
N ASP A 84 -10.44 16.78 11.87
CA ASP A 84 -9.59 16.89 13.05
C ASP A 84 -8.19 16.34 12.79
N VAL A 85 -8.06 15.31 11.95
CA VAL A 85 -6.76 14.84 11.44
C VAL A 85 -6.06 15.95 10.64
N GLY A 86 -6.81 16.63 9.76
CA GLY A 86 -6.31 17.76 8.98
C GLY A 86 -5.76 18.90 9.84
N ARG A 87 -6.43 19.21 10.94
CA ARG A 87 -5.97 20.23 11.92
C ARG A 87 -4.67 19.81 12.60
N VAL A 88 -4.53 18.54 12.98
CA VAL A 88 -3.28 18.04 13.57
C VAL A 88 -2.15 18.11 12.55
N LEU A 89 -2.37 17.71 11.30
CA LEU A 89 -1.38 17.83 10.23
C LEU A 89 -0.94 19.29 10.01
N ALA A 90 -1.90 20.22 9.99
CA ALA A 90 -1.59 21.65 9.88
C ALA A 90 -0.70 22.15 11.03
N SER A 91 -0.96 21.71 12.27
CA SER A 91 -0.12 22.08 13.42
C SER A 91 1.27 21.46 13.42
N LEU A 92 1.43 20.27 12.84
CA LEU A 92 2.73 19.60 12.72
C LEU A 92 3.62 20.27 11.66
N LYS A 93 2.99 20.80 10.60
CA LYS A 93 3.70 21.53 9.54
C LYS A 93 4.24 22.87 10.02
N GLU A 94 3.44 23.59 10.81
CA GLU A 94 3.77 24.92 11.35
C GLU A 94 3.46 24.96 12.85
N PRO A 95 4.39 24.50 13.71
CA PRO A 95 4.17 24.53 15.15
C PRO A 95 4.15 25.97 15.67
N GLU A 96 3.05 26.35 16.34
CA GLU A 96 2.98 27.63 17.04
C GLU A 96 3.80 27.58 18.34
N PRO A 97 4.66 28.59 18.64
CA PRO A 97 5.39 28.63 19.89
C PRO A 97 4.42 28.78 21.08
N PRO A 98 4.57 27.99 22.16
CA PRO A 98 3.66 28.01 23.30
C PRO A 98 3.66 29.39 23.97
N LYS A 99 2.47 29.95 24.23
CA LYS A 99 2.31 31.33 24.73
C LYS A 99 2.11 31.42 26.26
N GLY A 100 2.05 30.30 26.99
CA GLY A 100 2.05 30.33 28.47
C GLY A 100 1.70 29.01 29.19
N LEU A 101 1.62 29.07 30.53
CA LEU A 101 1.37 27.91 31.43
C LEU A 101 -0.01 27.23 31.25
N LYS A 102 -0.96 27.84 30.53
CA LYS A 102 -2.26 27.25 30.19
C LYS A 102 -2.19 26.20 29.06
N ASP A 103 -1.03 26.00 28.44
CA ASP A 103 -0.82 25.03 27.34
C ASP A 103 -0.42 23.62 27.81
N THR A 104 -0.40 23.33 29.12
CA THR A 104 0.06 22.03 29.65
C THR A 104 -0.73 20.83 29.10
N GLY A 105 -2.06 20.96 28.95
CA GLY A 105 -2.90 19.91 28.35
C GLY A 105 -2.62 19.67 26.86
N LYS A 106 -2.42 20.75 26.09
CA LYS A 106 -2.04 20.65 24.67
C LYS A 106 -0.65 20.04 24.51
N LEU A 107 0.28 20.37 25.41
CA LEU A 107 1.62 19.80 25.43
C LEU A 107 1.60 18.29 25.69
N LEU A 108 0.78 17.83 26.63
CA LEU A 108 0.54 16.41 26.91
C LEU A 108 -0.05 15.67 25.69
N GLN A 109 -1.05 16.27 25.03
CA GLN A 109 -1.65 15.70 23.82
C GLN A 109 -0.64 15.61 22.67
N MET A 110 0.18 16.66 22.49
CA MET A 110 1.24 16.68 21.47
C MET A 110 2.34 15.66 21.78
N ALA A 111 2.75 15.53 23.04
CA ALA A 111 3.72 14.52 23.47
C ALA A 111 3.20 13.09 23.21
N LYS A 112 1.91 12.83 23.50
CA LYS A 112 1.26 11.55 23.18
C LYS A 112 1.22 11.30 21.67
N ALA A 113 0.83 12.30 20.87
CA ALA A 113 0.81 12.18 19.41
C ALA A 113 2.21 11.85 18.86
N LEU A 114 3.24 12.55 19.31
CA LEU A 114 4.63 12.27 18.93
C LEU A 114 5.09 10.86 19.35
N TRP A 115 4.63 10.36 20.50
CA TRP A 115 4.89 9.01 20.95
C TRP A 115 4.22 7.96 20.05
N ASP A 116 2.94 8.15 19.75
CA ASP A 116 2.15 7.25 18.89
C ASP A 116 2.67 7.24 17.45
N MET A 117 3.27 8.34 16.99
CA MET A 117 3.92 8.43 15.68
C MET A 117 5.19 7.57 15.58
N LYS A 118 5.88 7.21 16.67
CA LYS A 118 7.14 6.45 16.55
C LYS A 118 6.85 4.98 16.20
N PRO A 119 7.30 4.42 15.06
CA PRO A 119 7.11 2.99 14.79
C PRO A 119 7.78 2.11 15.85
N ALA A 120 7.21 0.93 16.11
CA ALA A 120 7.74 -0.05 17.06
C ALA A 120 8.25 -1.28 16.32
N THR A 121 9.56 -1.51 16.33
CA THR A 121 10.12 -2.74 15.77
C THR A 121 9.86 -3.92 16.70
N VAL A 122 9.25 -4.98 16.17
CA VAL A 122 9.04 -6.25 16.86
C VAL A 122 9.98 -7.32 16.29
N ARG A 123 10.31 -8.34 17.09
CA ARG A 123 11.19 -9.45 16.67
C ARG A 123 10.44 -10.63 16.04
N ARG A 124 9.15 -10.77 16.34
CA ARG A 124 8.28 -11.82 15.82
C ARG A 124 7.02 -11.14 15.32
N ALA A 125 6.61 -11.48 14.12
CA ALA A 125 5.48 -10.86 13.45
C ALA A 125 4.58 -11.93 12.84
N ALA A 126 3.27 -11.67 12.82
CA ALA A 126 2.30 -12.59 12.24
C ALA A 126 2.56 -12.77 10.73
N CYS A 127 3.00 -11.72 10.05
CA CYS A 127 3.33 -11.77 8.63
C CYS A 127 4.52 -12.68 8.28
N GLN A 128 5.22 -13.25 9.27
CA GLN A 128 6.39 -14.12 9.08
C GLN A 128 6.16 -15.55 9.62
N GLU A 129 4.91 -15.96 9.83
CA GLU A 129 4.58 -17.31 10.32
C GLU A 129 4.92 -18.42 9.32
N GLU A 130 4.70 -18.17 8.03
CA GLU A 130 5.09 -19.02 6.92
C GLU A 130 6.05 -18.27 6.01
N VAL A 131 7.12 -18.95 5.55
CA VAL A 131 8.18 -18.38 4.73
C VAL A 131 8.39 -19.31 3.53
N LEU A 132 8.32 -18.75 2.33
CA LEU A 132 8.64 -19.40 1.06
C LEU A 132 9.81 -18.66 0.43
N GLU A 133 10.84 -19.39 -0.03
CA GLU A 133 12.04 -18.79 -0.61
C GLU A 133 12.40 -19.45 -1.95
N GLY A 134 13.12 -18.69 -2.78
CA GLY A 134 13.71 -19.24 -4.01
C GLY A 134 12.64 -19.82 -4.94
N GLY A 135 12.74 -21.12 -5.24
CA GLY A 135 11.83 -21.80 -6.16
C GLY A 135 10.44 -22.11 -5.57
N GLU A 136 10.25 -21.97 -4.27
CA GLU A 136 8.94 -22.19 -3.61
C GLU A 136 8.00 -20.98 -3.75
N VAL A 137 8.54 -19.82 -4.11
CA VAL A 137 7.74 -18.62 -4.38
C VAL A 137 7.01 -18.80 -5.71
N ASP A 138 5.68 -18.80 -5.65
CA ASP A 138 4.81 -18.80 -6.82
C ASP A 138 3.63 -17.84 -6.63
N LEU A 139 3.64 -16.74 -7.38
CA LEU A 139 2.55 -15.77 -7.45
C LEU A 139 1.26 -16.36 -8.01
N GLY A 140 1.34 -17.45 -8.79
CA GLY A 140 0.18 -18.20 -9.27
C GLY A 140 -0.67 -18.80 -8.15
N SER A 141 -0.13 -18.90 -6.93
CA SER A 141 -0.87 -19.33 -5.74
C SER A 141 -1.78 -18.24 -5.13
N LEU A 142 -1.58 -16.97 -5.50
CA LEU A 142 -2.36 -15.84 -5.02
C LEU A 142 -3.55 -15.55 -5.95
N PRO A 143 -4.75 -15.24 -5.44
CA PRO A 143 -5.92 -14.91 -6.26
C PRO A 143 -5.83 -13.46 -6.80
N VAL A 144 -4.75 -13.17 -7.55
CA VAL A 144 -4.53 -11.87 -8.19
C VAL A 144 -5.59 -11.64 -9.25
N GLN A 145 -6.29 -10.51 -9.18
CA GLN A 145 -7.39 -10.24 -10.08
C GLN A 145 -6.92 -9.90 -11.49
N THR A 146 -7.68 -10.34 -12.49
CA THR A 146 -7.75 -9.66 -13.80
C THR A 146 -9.05 -8.88 -13.81
N CYS A 147 -8.97 -7.55 -13.87
CA CYS A 147 -10.12 -6.70 -13.55
C CYS A 147 -11.05 -6.52 -14.75
N TRP A 148 -10.49 -6.26 -15.93
CA TRP A 148 -11.25 -5.95 -17.14
C TRP A 148 -10.91 -6.88 -18.31
N PRO A 149 -11.84 -7.08 -19.28
CA PRO A 149 -11.63 -8.02 -20.38
C PRO A 149 -10.39 -7.74 -21.25
N GLY A 150 -10.02 -6.47 -21.41
CA GLY A 150 -8.84 -6.04 -22.18
C GLY A 150 -7.56 -5.90 -21.35
N ASP A 151 -7.57 -6.21 -20.05
CA ASP A 151 -6.35 -6.22 -19.25
C ASP A 151 -5.40 -7.33 -19.73
N VAL A 152 -4.11 -7.02 -19.85
CA VAL A 152 -3.12 -7.95 -20.43
C VAL A 152 -2.80 -9.14 -19.52
N ALA A 153 -2.93 -9.00 -18.20
CA ALA A 153 -2.54 -10.01 -17.21
C ALA A 153 -3.16 -9.71 -15.84
N PRO A 154 -3.05 -10.63 -14.85
CA PRO A 154 -3.37 -10.32 -13.46
C PRO A 154 -2.54 -9.16 -12.90
N LEU A 155 -3.16 -8.34 -12.04
CA LEU A 155 -2.61 -7.11 -11.51
C LEU A 155 -2.75 -7.05 -9.97
N ILE A 156 -1.63 -6.89 -9.26
CA ILE A 156 -1.66 -6.60 -7.83
C ILE A 156 -1.97 -5.12 -7.64
N THR A 157 -3.00 -4.81 -6.86
CA THR A 157 -3.58 -3.46 -6.77
C THR A 157 -3.52 -2.80 -5.39
N TRP A 158 -3.34 -3.57 -4.31
CA TRP A 158 -3.24 -3.06 -2.92
C TRP A 158 -1.89 -3.37 -2.26
N GLY A 159 -0.83 -3.49 -3.04
CA GLY A 159 0.53 -3.67 -2.53
C GLY A 159 1.09 -2.36 -1.95
N LEU A 160 1.36 -2.32 -0.65
CA LEU A 160 2.13 -1.24 -0.03
C LEU A 160 3.61 -1.46 -0.33
N VAL A 161 4.11 -0.78 -1.35
CA VAL A 161 5.50 -0.84 -1.78
C VAL A 161 6.35 -0.01 -0.84
N ILE A 162 7.27 -0.69 -0.16
CA ILE A 162 8.16 -0.16 0.84
C ILE A 162 9.55 -0.03 0.23
N THR A 163 10.07 1.19 0.24
CA THR A 163 11.40 1.52 -0.26
C THR A 163 12.13 2.42 0.73
N ARG A 164 13.46 2.49 0.56
CA ARG A 164 14.31 3.45 1.26
C ARG A 164 15.40 3.89 0.27
N GLY A 165 15.69 5.19 0.23
CA GLY A 165 16.85 5.70 -0.50
C GLY A 165 18.19 5.16 0.05
N PRO A 166 19.33 5.54 -0.56
CA PRO A 166 20.63 4.97 -0.23
C PRO A 166 21.07 5.25 1.21
N GLN A 167 21.72 4.26 1.82
CA GLN A 167 22.26 4.31 3.19
C GLN A 167 23.77 4.56 3.21
N ASN A 168 24.46 4.26 2.13
CA ASN A 168 25.87 4.55 1.92
C ASN A 168 26.03 5.97 1.35
N GLY A 169 26.21 6.95 2.24
CA GLY A 169 26.49 8.33 1.82
C GLY A 169 26.58 9.29 2.99
N PRO A 170 26.98 10.55 2.74
CA PRO A 170 27.11 11.54 3.80
C PRO A 170 25.78 11.87 4.49
N ASN A 171 24.66 11.69 3.78
CA ASN A 171 23.30 11.97 4.26
C ASN A 171 22.38 10.76 4.00
N PRO A 172 22.46 9.68 4.80
CA PRO A 172 21.65 8.48 4.58
C PRO A 172 20.16 8.79 4.74
N ARG A 173 19.35 8.29 3.79
CA ARG A 173 17.89 8.45 3.79
C ARG A 173 17.27 7.51 4.83
N LYS A 174 17.08 7.98 6.06
CA LYS A 174 16.54 7.14 7.16
C LYS A 174 15.06 6.77 6.98
N ARG A 175 14.28 7.68 6.36
CA ARG A 175 12.84 7.52 6.13
C ARG A 175 12.58 6.39 5.12
N GLN A 176 11.65 5.50 5.43
CA GLN A 176 11.04 4.62 4.43
C GLN A 176 9.85 5.30 3.79
N ASN A 177 9.70 5.11 2.48
CA ASN A 177 8.51 5.49 1.73
C ASN A 177 7.56 4.29 1.64
N LEU A 178 6.26 4.52 1.84
CA LEU A 178 5.20 3.59 1.47
C LEU A 178 4.40 4.19 0.32
N GLY A 179 4.20 3.43 -0.75
CA GLY A 179 3.36 3.85 -1.86
C GLY A 179 2.57 2.70 -2.46
N ILE A 180 1.49 3.04 -3.15
CA ILE A 180 0.68 2.06 -3.87
C ILE A 180 0.97 2.21 -5.36
N TYR A 181 1.58 1.17 -5.90
CA TYR A 181 1.93 1.07 -7.31
C TYR A 181 1.33 -0.23 -7.82
N ARG A 182 0.62 -0.18 -8.95
CA ARG A 182 0.05 -1.40 -9.55
C ARG A 182 1.19 -2.29 -10.04
N GLN A 183 1.04 -3.60 -9.87
CA GLN A 183 2.08 -4.55 -10.25
C GLN A 183 1.54 -5.66 -11.15
N GLN A 184 1.90 -5.62 -12.43
CA GLN A 184 1.52 -6.63 -13.41
C GLN A 184 2.30 -7.92 -13.15
N VAL A 185 1.62 -9.06 -13.07
CA VAL A 185 2.26 -10.37 -12.90
C VAL A 185 2.81 -10.87 -14.24
N ILE A 186 4.13 -11.06 -14.32
CA ILE A 186 4.83 -11.43 -15.57
C ILE A 186 5.59 -12.76 -15.47
N GLY A 187 5.51 -13.42 -14.32
CA GLY A 187 6.05 -14.75 -14.06
C GLY A 187 5.70 -15.23 -12.65
N PRO A 188 6.15 -16.43 -12.25
CA PRO A 188 5.89 -16.98 -10.92
C PRO A 188 6.53 -16.15 -9.80
N ARG A 189 7.57 -15.35 -10.10
CA ARG A 189 8.33 -14.56 -9.13
C ARG A 189 8.65 -13.14 -9.60
N GLN A 190 7.99 -12.68 -10.65
CA GLN A 190 8.28 -11.39 -11.27
C GLN A 190 7.01 -10.60 -11.49
N VAL A 191 7.05 -9.35 -11.06
CA VAL A 191 6.03 -8.36 -11.35
C VAL A 191 6.67 -7.09 -11.90
N ILE A 192 5.87 -6.26 -12.57
CA ILE A 192 6.31 -4.94 -13.03
C ILE A 192 6.03 -3.90 -11.94
N MET A 193 6.98 -3.02 -11.64
CA MET A 193 6.81 -1.93 -10.68
C MET A 193 6.35 -0.64 -11.38
N ARG A 194 5.03 -0.46 -11.55
CA ARG A 194 4.46 0.73 -12.23
C ARG A 194 4.35 1.91 -11.25
N TRP A 195 5.45 2.62 -11.02
CA TRP A 195 5.49 3.92 -10.36
C TRP A 195 5.67 5.07 -11.36
N LEU A 196 5.13 6.25 -11.05
CA LEU A 196 5.46 7.46 -11.83
C LEU A 196 6.75 8.07 -11.31
N ALA A 197 7.53 8.71 -12.19
CA ALA A 197 8.90 9.18 -11.89
C ALA A 197 9.02 10.13 -10.68
N HIS A 198 7.95 10.84 -10.31
CA HIS A 198 7.91 11.77 -9.18
C HIS A 198 7.49 11.12 -7.84
N ARG A 199 7.13 9.83 -7.84
CA ARG A 199 6.69 9.12 -6.63
C ARG A 199 7.88 8.73 -5.77
N GLY A 200 7.70 8.69 -4.45
CA GLY A 200 8.78 8.45 -3.50
C GLY A 200 9.60 7.18 -3.79
N GLY A 201 8.95 6.08 -4.16
CA GLY A 201 9.65 4.83 -4.52
C GLY A 201 10.53 4.96 -5.77
N ALA A 202 10.08 5.71 -6.79
CA ALA A 202 10.86 5.96 -7.99
C ALA A 202 12.07 6.88 -7.70
N LEU A 203 11.90 7.87 -6.81
CA LEU A 203 12.97 8.74 -6.35
C LEU A 203 14.01 7.97 -5.52
N ASP A 204 13.56 7.11 -4.59
CA ASP A 204 14.42 6.23 -3.81
C ASP A 204 15.25 5.31 -4.72
N PHE A 205 14.60 4.69 -5.73
CA PHE A 205 15.27 3.83 -6.70
C PHE A 205 16.31 4.59 -7.52
N ARG A 206 15.97 5.79 -8.04
CA ARG A 206 16.90 6.64 -8.77
C ARG A 206 18.11 7.00 -7.92
N ASP A 207 17.88 7.51 -6.71
CA ASP A 207 18.94 7.96 -5.81
C ASP A 207 19.82 6.78 -5.38
N PHE A 208 19.22 5.60 -5.15
CA PHE A 208 19.95 4.37 -4.89
C PHE A 208 20.81 3.97 -6.08
N ALA A 209 20.28 3.97 -7.30
CA ALA A 209 21.03 3.59 -8.50
C ALA A 209 22.26 4.48 -8.73
N LEU A 210 22.17 5.76 -8.38
CA LEU A 210 23.30 6.70 -8.46
C LEU A 210 24.37 6.44 -7.38
N ALA A 211 23.95 6.11 -6.16
CA ALA A 211 24.86 5.84 -5.05
C ALA A 211 25.45 4.43 -5.06
N ASN A 212 24.74 3.46 -5.67
CA ASN A 212 25.04 2.03 -5.68
C ASN A 212 25.04 1.46 -7.11
N PRO A 213 25.89 1.96 -8.02
CA PRO A 213 25.91 1.49 -9.39
C PRO A 213 26.21 -0.02 -9.45
N GLY A 214 25.38 -0.76 -10.20
CA GLY A 214 25.53 -2.20 -10.39
C GLY A 214 25.05 -3.06 -9.23
N GLN A 215 24.33 -2.50 -8.25
CA GLN A 215 23.70 -3.27 -7.18
C GLN A 215 22.18 -3.38 -7.39
N PRO A 216 21.55 -4.51 -7.03
CA PRO A 216 20.10 -4.65 -7.09
C PRO A 216 19.43 -3.78 -6.02
N PHE A 217 18.31 -3.14 -6.36
CA PHE A 217 17.60 -2.23 -5.45
C PHE A 217 16.59 -2.99 -4.57
N PRO A 218 16.70 -2.95 -3.23
CA PRO A 218 15.82 -3.70 -2.32
C PRO A 218 14.39 -3.14 -2.31
N ILE A 219 13.41 -4.03 -2.36
CA ILE A 219 11.97 -3.70 -2.29
C ILE A 219 11.25 -4.73 -1.41
N ALA A 220 10.33 -4.24 -0.58
CA ALA A 220 9.31 -5.07 0.06
C ALA A 220 7.92 -4.58 -0.33
N VAL A 221 6.94 -5.49 -0.41
CA VAL A 221 5.53 -5.16 -0.70
C VAL A 221 4.65 -5.85 0.32
N ALA A 222 3.94 -5.07 1.13
CA ALA A 222 3.00 -5.60 2.11
C ALA A 222 1.56 -5.59 1.57
N LEU A 223 0.88 -6.73 1.68
CA LEU A 223 -0.52 -6.91 1.30
C LEU A 223 -1.33 -7.20 2.56
N GLY A 224 -2.50 -6.56 2.67
CA GLY A 224 -3.41 -6.75 3.81
C GLY A 224 -2.84 -6.24 5.14
N ALA A 225 -2.24 -5.05 5.15
CA ALA A 225 -1.83 -4.37 6.38
C ALA A 225 -3.04 -3.82 7.16
N ASP A 226 -2.80 -3.28 8.36
CA ASP A 226 -3.84 -2.60 9.12
C ASP A 226 -4.38 -1.36 8.37
N PRO A 227 -5.66 -0.99 8.55
CA PRO A 227 -6.29 0.05 7.75
C PRO A 227 -5.63 1.42 7.90
N ALA A 228 -5.08 1.75 9.07
CA ALA A 228 -4.41 3.03 9.28
C ALA A 228 -3.10 3.12 8.49
N THR A 229 -2.34 2.02 8.38
CA THR A 229 -1.15 1.97 7.52
C THR A 229 -1.50 2.03 6.05
N ILE A 230 -2.56 1.34 5.61
CA ILE A 230 -3.03 1.41 4.22
C ILE A 230 -3.43 2.85 3.86
N LEU A 231 -4.28 3.48 4.67
CA LEU A 231 -4.77 4.84 4.43
C LEU A 231 -3.66 5.88 4.59
N GLY A 232 -2.71 5.64 5.50
CA GLY A 232 -1.53 6.47 5.66
C GLY A 232 -0.63 6.48 4.43
N ALA A 233 -0.58 5.38 3.66
CA ALA A 233 0.17 5.30 2.40
C ALA A 233 -0.52 5.99 1.21
N VAL A 234 -1.83 6.23 1.29
CA VAL A 234 -2.60 6.96 0.27
C VAL A 234 -2.63 8.46 0.57
N THR A 235 -2.56 8.83 1.85
CA THR A 235 -2.62 10.22 2.28
C THR A 235 -1.33 10.94 1.91
N PRO A 236 -1.38 12.09 1.20
CA PRO A 236 -0.18 12.87 0.94
C PRO A 236 0.31 13.52 2.25
N VAL A 237 1.30 12.87 2.86
CA VAL A 237 1.98 13.37 4.06
C VAL A 237 3.17 14.24 3.67
N PRO A 238 3.58 15.22 4.51
CA PRO A 238 4.80 15.97 4.28
C PRO A 238 6.03 15.08 4.22
N ASP A 239 7.04 15.43 3.43
CA ASP A 239 8.31 14.68 3.31
C ASP A 239 9.05 14.52 4.65
N THR A 240 8.78 15.39 5.62
CA THR A 240 9.32 15.33 6.99
C THR A 240 8.73 14.21 7.83
N LEU A 241 7.66 13.56 7.36
CA LEU A 241 6.93 12.51 8.06
C LEU A 241 6.88 11.22 7.21
N SER A 242 7.15 10.06 7.82
CA SER A 242 6.90 8.78 7.16
C SER A 242 5.43 8.39 7.24
N GLU A 243 4.95 7.62 6.26
CA GLU A 243 3.59 7.10 6.24
C GLU A 243 3.30 6.22 7.47
N TYR A 244 4.31 5.52 8.02
CA TYR A 244 4.17 4.78 9.28
C TYR A 244 3.94 5.69 10.49
N GLN A 245 4.60 6.84 10.52
CA GLN A 245 4.40 7.81 11.60
C GLN A 245 3.00 8.40 11.53
N PHE A 246 2.54 8.72 10.32
CA PHE A 246 1.18 9.20 10.11
C PHE A 246 0.13 8.13 10.45
N ALA A 247 0.36 6.88 10.05
CA ALA A 247 -0.50 5.76 10.44
C ALA A 247 -0.60 5.58 11.96
N GLY A 248 0.50 5.79 12.70
CA GLY A 248 0.51 5.75 14.16
C GLY A 248 -0.36 6.85 14.79
N LEU A 249 -0.34 8.05 14.20
CA LEU A 249 -1.22 9.16 14.58
C LEU A 249 -2.70 8.81 14.35
N LEU A 250 -3.05 8.32 13.15
CA LEU A 250 -4.43 7.92 12.82
C LEU A 250 -4.96 6.83 13.77
N ARG A 251 -4.11 5.85 14.08
CA ARG A 251 -4.46 4.70 14.93
C ARG A 251 -4.57 5.07 16.40
N GLY A 252 -3.89 6.14 16.83
CA GLY A 252 -3.71 6.51 18.22
C GLY A 252 -2.82 5.51 18.99
N SER A 253 -1.91 4.85 18.28
CA SER A 253 -0.91 3.93 18.82
C SER A 253 0.15 3.61 17.76
N ARG A 254 1.35 3.27 18.22
CA ARG A 254 2.52 2.97 17.37
C ARG A 254 2.23 1.88 16.33
N THR A 255 2.67 2.11 15.10
CA THR A 255 2.69 1.09 14.06
C THR A 255 3.75 0.04 14.39
N GLU A 256 3.35 -1.21 14.57
CA GLU A 256 4.28 -2.33 14.75
C GLU A 256 4.83 -2.78 13.40
N VAL A 257 6.16 -2.82 13.31
CA VAL A 257 6.88 -3.19 12.10
C VAL A 257 7.90 -4.29 12.40
N VAL A 258 8.25 -5.07 11.39
CA VAL A 258 9.26 -6.13 11.49
C VAL A 258 10.28 -5.97 10.37
N ASP A 259 11.54 -6.29 10.67
CA ASP A 259 12.59 -6.30 9.66
C ASP A 259 12.33 -7.40 8.63
N THR A 260 12.45 -7.05 7.36
CA THR A 260 12.46 -7.97 6.22
C THR A 260 13.87 -8.55 6.01
N SER A 261 14.03 -9.44 5.05
CA SER A 261 15.32 -10.00 4.62
C SER A 261 16.09 -9.10 3.65
N VAL A 262 15.48 -8.02 3.15
CA VAL A 262 16.05 -7.13 2.14
C VAL A 262 16.30 -5.73 2.69
N GLY A 263 17.37 -5.10 2.23
CA GLY A 263 17.77 -3.77 2.66
C GLY A 263 19.07 -3.32 2.02
N ASP A 264 19.58 -2.18 2.47
CA ASP A 264 20.81 -1.59 1.96
C ASP A 264 21.79 -1.39 3.12
N SER A 265 23.06 -1.75 2.90
CA SER A 265 24.17 -1.50 3.83
C SER A 265 23.90 -1.97 5.27
N GLY A 266 23.25 -3.13 5.41
CA GLY A 266 22.89 -3.73 6.71
C GLY A 266 21.64 -3.13 7.38
N VAL A 267 20.97 -2.17 6.75
CA VAL A 267 19.73 -1.57 7.26
C VAL A 267 18.53 -2.15 6.49
N MET A 268 17.80 -3.04 7.14
CA MET A 268 16.67 -3.75 6.53
C MET A 268 15.48 -2.83 6.29
N LEU A 269 14.71 -3.12 5.24
CA LEU A 269 13.37 -2.57 5.08
C LEU A 269 12.45 -3.19 6.13
N GLN A 270 11.47 -2.42 6.60
CA GLN A 270 10.54 -2.81 7.63
C GLN A 270 9.11 -2.88 7.09
N ALA A 271 8.46 -4.04 7.23
CA ALA A 271 7.08 -4.28 6.83
C ALA A 271 6.13 -4.20 8.04
N PRO A 272 4.81 -3.93 7.86
CA PRO A 272 3.85 -3.97 8.95
C PRO A 272 3.76 -5.37 9.55
N ALA A 273 3.94 -5.52 10.86
CA ALA A 273 4.03 -6.83 11.50
C ALA A 273 2.74 -7.67 11.41
N GLY A 274 1.60 -6.99 11.25
CA GLY A 274 0.28 -7.59 11.07
C GLY A 274 -0.16 -7.76 9.62
N ALA A 275 0.71 -7.53 8.63
CA ALA A 275 0.37 -7.77 7.22
C ALA A 275 -0.01 -9.24 6.97
N GLU A 276 -0.91 -9.48 6.02
CA GLU A 276 -1.32 -10.84 5.66
C GLU A 276 -0.24 -11.55 4.83
N ILE A 277 0.36 -10.84 3.87
CA ILE A 277 1.40 -11.36 2.96
C ILE A 277 2.44 -10.26 2.74
N VAL A 278 3.73 -10.60 2.73
CA VAL A 278 4.83 -9.70 2.37
C VAL A 278 5.67 -10.35 1.27
N LEU A 279 5.88 -9.61 0.18
CA LEU A 279 6.76 -9.98 -0.92
C LEU A 279 8.09 -9.24 -0.74
N GLU A 280 9.21 -9.95 -0.77
CA GLU A 280 10.54 -9.40 -0.53
C GLU A 280 11.48 -9.76 -1.68
N GLY A 281 12.25 -8.78 -2.15
CA GLY A 281 13.19 -9.00 -3.24
C GLY A 281 13.81 -7.71 -3.73
N HIS A 282 14.08 -7.63 -5.03
CA HIS A 282 14.83 -6.51 -5.59
C HIS A 282 14.38 -6.14 -7.02
N ILE A 283 14.73 -4.93 -7.46
CA ILE A 283 14.86 -4.64 -8.89
C ILE A 283 16.23 -5.17 -9.33
N PRO A 284 16.28 -6.20 -10.19
CA PRO A 284 17.54 -6.81 -10.58
C PRO A 284 18.27 -5.93 -11.60
N ILE A 285 19.60 -6.03 -11.57
CA ILE A 285 20.45 -5.45 -12.60
C ILE A 285 20.29 -6.25 -13.91
N ALA A 286 20.54 -5.58 -15.04
CA ALA A 286 20.59 -6.23 -16.35
C ALA A 286 21.88 -5.85 -17.08
N ALA A 287 22.43 -6.79 -17.84
CA ALA A 287 23.58 -6.52 -18.69
C ALA A 287 23.24 -5.46 -19.74
N LYS A 288 24.17 -4.55 -20.02
CA LYS A 288 23.95 -3.46 -20.97
C LYS A 288 23.50 -4.00 -22.33
N GLY A 289 22.37 -3.47 -22.84
CA GLY A 289 21.78 -3.89 -24.11
C GLY A 289 21.03 -5.23 -24.07
N PHE A 290 20.81 -5.81 -22.89
CA PHE A 290 19.98 -7.00 -22.74
C PHE A 290 18.57 -6.79 -23.29
N THR A 291 18.05 -7.80 -23.98
CA THR A 291 16.65 -7.94 -24.38
C THR A 291 16.21 -9.38 -24.17
N GLY A 292 14.92 -9.60 -23.91
CA GLY A 292 14.40 -10.93 -23.67
C GLY A 292 12.89 -10.97 -23.48
N THR A 293 12.42 -12.03 -22.84
CA THR A 293 10.99 -12.25 -22.59
C THR A 293 10.81 -12.90 -21.22
N SER A 294 9.79 -12.48 -20.47
CA SER A 294 9.44 -13.05 -19.18
C SER A 294 8.81 -14.44 -19.33
N ALA A 295 8.62 -15.14 -18.21
CA ALA A 295 7.94 -16.44 -18.22
C ALA A 295 6.50 -16.38 -18.78
N HIS A 296 5.83 -15.23 -18.66
CA HIS A 296 4.49 -15.00 -19.22
C HIS A 296 4.52 -14.34 -20.62
N GLY A 297 5.65 -14.33 -21.32
CA GLY A 297 5.70 -13.80 -22.69
C GLY A 297 5.84 -12.28 -22.79
N VAL A 298 6.12 -11.56 -21.70
CA VAL A 298 6.23 -10.10 -21.70
C VAL A 298 7.63 -9.66 -22.11
N ALA A 299 7.73 -8.68 -23.02
CA ALA A 299 9.02 -8.18 -23.49
C ALA A 299 9.85 -7.57 -22.35
N LEU A 300 11.14 -7.91 -22.30
CA LEU A 300 12.12 -7.45 -21.32
C LEU A 300 13.25 -6.69 -22.02
N LYS A 301 13.80 -5.68 -21.35
CA LYS A 301 15.03 -4.99 -21.78
C LYS A 301 15.81 -4.41 -20.61
N GLU A 302 17.07 -4.10 -20.84
CA GLU A 302 17.87 -3.27 -19.93
C GLU A 302 17.57 -1.78 -20.14
N VAL A 303 17.39 -1.06 -19.03
CA VAL A 303 17.32 0.41 -18.99
C VAL A 303 18.10 0.90 -17.77
N GLY A 304 19.16 1.69 -18.00
CA GLY A 304 19.92 2.33 -16.92
C GLY A 304 20.63 1.35 -15.98
N GLY A 305 20.98 0.15 -16.46
CA GLY A 305 21.61 -0.92 -15.71
C GLY A 305 20.65 -1.87 -15.01
N TYR A 306 19.34 -1.71 -15.15
CA TYR A 306 18.32 -2.52 -14.50
C TYR A 306 17.37 -3.19 -15.49
N LEU A 307 16.73 -4.27 -15.05
CA LEU A 307 15.75 -5.00 -15.84
C LEU A 307 14.40 -4.27 -15.87
N TYR A 308 13.87 -4.06 -17.06
CA TYR A 308 12.57 -3.44 -17.31
C TYR A 308 11.70 -4.38 -18.15
N ALA A 309 10.38 -4.24 -18.00
CA ALA A 309 9.38 -4.97 -18.76
C ALA A 309 8.33 -4.01 -19.33
N LEU A 310 7.72 -4.41 -20.46
CA LEU A 310 6.63 -3.66 -21.08
C LEU A 310 5.31 -3.92 -20.34
N GLU A 311 4.77 -2.88 -19.69
CA GLU A 311 3.55 -2.93 -18.89
C GLU A 311 2.31 -2.66 -19.74
N GLY A 312 1.18 -3.28 -19.36
CA GLY A 312 -0.13 -3.00 -19.92
C GLY A 312 -0.43 -3.61 -21.29
N PRO A 313 -1.57 -3.26 -21.91
CA PRO A 313 -2.52 -2.24 -21.44
C PRO A 313 -3.34 -2.68 -20.21
N PHE A 314 -3.84 -1.69 -19.46
CA PHE A 314 -4.74 -1.85 -18.31
C PHE A 314 -5.78 -0.74 -18.28
N GLY A 315 -7.00 -1.08 -17.85
CA GLY A 315 -8.01 -0.08 -17.50
C GLY A 315 -7.59 0.71 -16.24
N ASP A 316 -7.89 2.01 -16.22
CA ASP A 316 -7.63 2.86 -15.04
C ASP A 316 -8.83 3.72 -14.62
N HIS A 317 -8.60 4.55 -13.59
CA HIS A 317 -9.56 5.47 -12.99
C HIS A 317 -10.23 6.46 -13.96
N THR A 318 -9.70 6.62 -15.18
CA THR A 318 -10.34 7.45 -16.21
C THR A 318 -11.50 6.72 -16.90
N GLY A 319 -11.58 5.41 -16.74
CA GLY A 319 -12.51 4.54 -17.47
C GLY A 319 -12.01 4.11 -18.85
N TYR A 320 -10.74 4.35 -19.17
CA TYR A 320 -10.09 3.98 -20.42
C TYR A 320 -8.86 3.09 -20.17
N TYR A 321 -8.38 2.44 -21.24
CA TYR A 321 -7.13 1.69 -21.21
C TYR A 321 -5.93 2.64 -21.39
N ASN A 322 -4.89 2.48 -20.57
CA ASN A 322 -3.61 3.14 -20.81
C ASN A 322 -2.82 2.42 -21.90
N GLU A 323 -2.00 3.19 -22.62
CA GLU A 323 -0.97 2.68 -23.52
C GLU A 323 0.12 1.90 -22.76
N GLN A 324 0.86 1.08 -23.50
CA GLN A 324 1.98 0.31 -22.96
C GLN A 324 3.22 1.20 -22.73
N ASP A 325 3.95 0.93 -21.65
CA ASP A 325 5.22 1.62 -21.37
C ASP A 325 6.18 0.74 -20.53
N TRP A 326 7.45 1.12 -20.47
CA TRP A 326 8.51 0.36 -19.84
C TRP A 326 8.71 0.75 -18.37
N PHE A 327 8.61 -0.23 -17.48
CA PHE A 327 8.83 -0.04 -16.04
C PHE A 327 9.77 -1.09 -15.46
N PRO A 328 10.42 -0.81 -14.31
CA PRO A 328 11.33 -1.76 -13.68
C PRO A 328 10.63 -3.07 -13.31
N VAL A 329 11.36 -4.18 -13.39
CA VAL A 329 10.92 -5.48 -12.88
C VAL A 329 11.23 -5.57 -11.40
N PHE A 330 10.27 -6.02 -10.60
CA PHE A 330 10.48 -6.47 -9.23
C PHE A 330 10.55 -8.01 -9.23
N GLU A 331 11.71 -8.53 -8.89
CA GLU A 331 11.95 -9.96 -8.71
C GLU A 331 11.85 -10.32 -7.24
N ILE A 332 10.92 -11.23 -6.93
CA ILE A 332 10.59 -11.66 -5.58
C ILE A 332 11.42 -12.88 -5.24
N ALA A 333 12.28 -12.74 -4.23
CA ALA A 333 13.13 -13.82 -3.75
C ALA A 333 12.50 -14.58 -2.57
N ARG A 334 11.63 -13.91 -1.81
CA ARG A 334 11.01 -14.43 -0.60
C ARG A 334 9.58 -13.94 -0.46
N LEU A 335 8.68 -14.82 -0.03
CA LEU A 335 7.30 -14.51 0.32
C LEU A 335 7.07 -14.96 1.75
N THR A 336 6.69 -14.02 2.63
CA THR A 336 6.27 -14.33 3.99
C THR A 336 4.78 -14.07 4.17
N ARG A 337 4.10 -14.85 5.01
CA ARG A 337 2.66 -14.68 5.23
C ARG A 337 2.22 -15.20 6.59
N ARG A 338 1.03 -14.76 7.01
CA ARG A 338 0.30 -15.37 8.12
C ARG A 338 -0.19 -16.77 7.73
N LYS A 339 -0.50 -17.59 8.73
CA LYS A 339 -1.37 -18.76 8.52
C LYS A 339 -2.75 -18.33 8.06
N ASP A 340 -3.31 -19.08 7.13
CA ASP A 340 -4.60 -18.80 6.49
C ASP A 340 -4.69 -17.34 6.01
N PRO A 341 -3.80 -16.91 5.09
CA PRO A 341 -3.69 -15.51 4.70
C PRO A 341 -4.94 -15.02 3.95
N ILE A 342 -5.17 -13.72 4.01
CA ILE A 342 -6.20 -13.02 3.24
C ILE A 342 -5.52 -12.16 2.18
N TYR A 343 -5.82 -12.39 0.91
CA TYR A 343 -5.32 -11.55 -0.19
C TYR A 343 -6.19 -10.29 -0.34
N HIS A 344 -5.65 -9.14 0.06
CA HIS A 344 -6.33 -7.86 -0.10
C HIS A 344 -6.11 -7.31 -1.51
N SER A 345 -7.21 -7.03 -2.23
CA SER A 345 -7.19 -6.60 -3.62
C SER A 345 -8.31 -5.60 -3.94
N THR A 346 -8.12 -4.86 -5.03
CA THR A 346 -9.12 -3.94 -5.60
C THR A 346 -9.01 -3.91 -7.11
N TYR A 347 -9.82 -3.07 -7.73
CA TYR A 347 -9.76 -2.71 -9.13
C TYR A 347 -9.82 -1.18 -9.25
N THR A 348 -9.49 -0.67 -10.43
CA THR A 348 -9.77 0.71 -10.80
C THR A 348 -10.45 0.71 -12.16
N GLY A 349 -11.34 1.67 -12.41
CA GLY A 349 -12.09 1.75 -13.65
C GLY A 349 -12.89 3.03 -13.74
N LYS A 350 -13.98 3.01 -14.52
CA LYS A 350 -14.85 4.19 -14.64
C LYS A 350 -15.51 4.49 -13.27
N PRO A 351 -15.34 5.70 -12.71
CA PRO A 351 -15.84 6.02 -11.38
C PRO A 351 -17.37 5.96 -11.30
N PRO A 352 -17.94 5.78 -10.09
CA PRO A 352 -17.23 5.60 -8.82
C PRO A 352 -16.53 4.23 -8.75
N ASP A 353 -15.29 4.24 -8.26
CA ASP A 353 -14.48 3.06 -7.91
C ASP A 353 -13.92 3.23 -6.49
N GLU A 354 -13.25 2.21 -5.94
CA GLU A 354 -12.76 2.25 -4.55
C GLU A 354 -11.71 3.37 -4.33
N PRO A 355 -10.74 3.59 -5.24
CA PRO A 355 -9.87 4.78 -5.19
C PRO A 355 -10.61 6.12 -5.17
N ALA A 356 -11.70 6.27 -5.93
CA ALA A 356 -12.50 7.50 -5.91
C ALA A 356 -13.12 7.74 -4.52
N MET A 357 -13.62 6.69 -3.86
CA MET A 357 -14.20 6.79 -2.51
C MET A 357 -13.15 7.20 -1.46
N LEU A 358 -11.93 6.69 -1.59
CA LEU A 358 -10.79 7.13 -0.78
C LEU A 358 -10.50 8.62 -1.00
N GLY A 359 -10.45 9.06 -2.26
CA GLY A 359 -10.22 10.47 -2.60
C GLY A 359 -11.28 11.40 -2.00
N VAL A 360 -12.56 11.01 -2.08
CA VAL A 360 -13.67 11.78 -1.50
C VAL A 360 -13.51 11.92 0.01
N ALA A 361 -13.21 10.83 0.73
CA ALA A 361 -13.04 10.89 2.17
C ALA A 361 -11.77 11.67 2.58
N LEU A 362 -10.66 11.47 1.88
CA LEU A 362 -9.40 12.16 2.17
C LEU A 362 -9.44 13.66 1.88
N ASN A 363 -10.33 14.13 1.00
CA ASN A 363 -10.54 15.56 0.79
C ASN A 363 -10.94 16.29 2.07
N GLU A 364 -11.68 15.65 2.98
CA GLU A 364 -12.02 16.25 4.29
C GLU A 364 -10.79 16.52 5.17
N VAL A 365 -9.70 15.77 4.98
CA VAL A 365 -8.42 16.03 5.68
C VAL A 365 -7.79 17.34 5.18
N PHE A 366 -8.00 17.72 3.92
CA PHE A 366 -7.44 18.94 3.33
C PHE A 366 -8.26 20.19 3.56
N VAL A 367 -9.57 20.07 3.81
CA VAL A 367 -10.45 21.22 4.05
C VAL A 367 -9.87 22.17 5.12
N PRO A 368 -9.47 21.72 6.32
CA PRO A 368 -8.92 22.64 7.34
C PRO A 368 -7.60 23.30 6.93
N ILE A 369 -6.80 22.63 6.10
CA ILE A 369 -5.54 23.18 5.58
C ILE A 369 -5.86 24.32 4.60
N LEU A 370 -6.86 24.13 3.74
CA LEU A 370 -7.34 25.17 2.84
C LEU A 370 -8.00 26.34 3.60
N GLN A 371 -8.82 26.07 4.61
CA GLN A 371 -9.45 27.09 5.45
C GLN A 371 -8.43 27.96 6.20
N LYS A 372 -7.27 27.40 6.57
CA LYS A 372 -6.15 28.17 7.15
C LYS A 372 -5.57 29.18 6.16
N GLN A 373 -5.49 28.81 4.88
CA GLN A 373 -4.95 29.67 3.83
C GLN A 373 -5.99 30.64 3.25
N PHE A 374 -7.25 30.21 3.18
CA PHE A 374 -8.39 30.90 2.58
C PHE A 374 -9.59 30.85 3.56
N PRO A 375 -9.65 31.75 4.55
CA PRO A 375 -10.69 31.73 5.60
C PRO A 375 -12.13 31.90 5.09
N GLU A 376 -12.32 32.33 3.84
CA GLU A 376 -13.62 32.43 3.17
C GLU A 376 -14.26 31.07 2.81
N ILE A 377 -13.50 29.98 2.89
CA ILE A 377 -14.02 28.62 2.74
C ILE A 377 -14.67 28.18 4.07
N VAL A 378 -16.00 28.03 4.11
CA VAL A 378 -16.77 27.63 5.31
C VAL A 378 -17.13 26.15 5.35
#